data_AF-A0A518DTD2-F1
#
_entry.id   AF-A0A518DTD2-F1
#
_cell.length_a   1.000
_cell.length_b   1.000
_cell.length_c   1.000
_cell.angle_alpha   90.00
_cell.angle_beta   90.00
_cell.angle_gamma   90.00
#
_symmetry.space_group_name_H-M   'P 1'
#
loop_
_entity.id
_entity.type
_entity.pdbx_description
1 polymer ?
#
loop_
_entity_poly.entity_id
_entity_poly.type
_entity_poly.pdbx_seq_one_letter_code
_entity_poly.pdbx_strand_id
1 'polypeptide(L)' 'MSNKVSNVFEAILKYGHDEDFAPEAESINFEATDAPAGSNSKIDELRKRVEMGLPLWHAHDRADYAGLTGAIRPRE' A
#
# COMPACT_ATOMS: atom_id res chain seq x y z
N MET A 1 -19.31 -25.29 0.48
CA MET A 1 -18.44 -25.02 -0.70
C MET A 1 -17.13 -24.45 -0.19
N SER A 2 -16.00 -24.92 -0.71
CA SER A 2 -14.68 -24.45 -0.26
C SER A 2 -14.54 -22.96 -0.52
N ASN A 3 -14.36 -22.15 0.53
CA ASN A 3 -14.16 -20.70 0.46
C ASN A 3 -12.78 -20.32 -0.11
N LYS A 4 -12.18 -21.19 -0.92
CA LYS A 4 -10.78 -21.14 -1.32
C LYS A 4 -10.66 -20.25 -2.56
N VAL A 5 -10.03 -19.10 -2.36
CA VAL A 5 -9.64 -18.18 -3.41
C VAL A 5 -8.54 -18.83 -4.24
N SER A 6 -8.73 -18.95 -5.56
CA SER A 6 -7.82 -19.67 -6.46
C SER A 6 -6.79 -18.77 -7.14
N ASN A 7 -7.11 -17.48 -7.26
CA ASN A 7 -6.25 -16.48 -7.90
C ASN A 7 -6.45 -15.09 -7.28
N VAL A 8 -5.58 -14.16 -7.68
CA VAL A 8 -5.57 -12.79 -7.13
C VAL A 8 -6.82 -12.00 -7.51
N PHE A 9 -7.40 -12.21 -8.70
CA PHE A 9 -8.61 -11.49 -9.11
C PHE A 9 -9.82 -11.92 -8.29
N GLU A 10 -9.96 -13.21 -8.00
CA GLU A 10 -10.99 -13.72 -7.08
C GLU A 10 -10.80 -13.17 -5.67
N ALA A 11 -9.55 -12.96 -5.22
CA ALA A 11 -9.29 -12.36 -3.92
C ALA A 11 -9.82 -10.92 -3.88
N ILE A 12 -9.45 -10.12 -4.88
CA ILE A 12 -9.83 -8.72 -5.01
C ILE A 12 -11.36 -8.58 -5.06
N LEU A 13 -12.03 -9.36 -5.91
CA LEU A 13 -13.49 -9.36 -6.02
C LEU A 13 -14.18 -9.79 -4.72
N LYS A 14 -13.58 -10.70 -3.96
CA LYS A 14 -14.15 -11.22 -2.70
C LYS A 14 -13.99 -10.26 -1.53
N TYR A 15 -12.84 -9.62 -1.41
CA TYR A 15 -12.48 -8.82 -0.25
C TYR A 15 -12.68 -7.31 -0.46
N GLY A 16 -13.05 -6.90 -1.68
CA GLY A 16 -13.23 -5.50 -2.06
C GLY A 16 -11.97 -4.93 -2.71
N HIS A 17 -12.18 -3.88 -3.49
CA HIS A 17 -11.13 -3.11 -4.13
C HIS A 17 -11.29 -1.61 -3.82
N ASP A 18 -10.34 -0.82 -4.32
CA ASP A 18 -10.23 0.61 -4.09
C ASP A 18 -11.49 1.40 -4.45
N GLU A 19 -12.24 1.00 -5.48
CA GLU A 19 -13.51 1.66 -5.86
C GLU A 19 -14.58 1.61 -4.76
N ASP A 20 -14.55 0.58 -3.90
CA ASP A 20 -15.49 0.42 -2.78
C ASP A 20 -14.93 0.99 -1.46
N PHE A 21 -13.67 1.43 -1.46
CA PHE A 21 -13.02 1.97 -0.27
C PHE A 21 -13.24 3.48 -0.17
N ALA A 22 -14.05 3.88 0.82
CA ALA A 22 -14.21 5.27 1.22
C ALA A 22 -13.50 5.49 2.58
N PRO A 23 -12.42 6.27 2.64
CA PRO A 23 -11.77 6.58 3.91
C PRO A 23 -12.72 7.35 4.84
N GLU A 24 -12.70 7.01 6.12
CA GLU A 24 -13.52 7.66 7.15
C GLU A 24 -13.07 9.10 7.45
N ALA A 25 -11.78 9.37 7.26
CA ALA A 25 -11.19 10.67 7.47
C ALA A 25 -10.96 11.40 6.12
N GLU A 26 -11.63 12.53 5.93
CA GLU A 26 -11.27 13.51 4.88
C GLU A 26 -9.95 14.25 5.20
N SER A 27 -9.44 14.07 6.41
CA SER A 27 -8.30 14.79 6.95
C SER A 27 -6.96 14.18 6.51
N ILE A 28 -6.18 14.97 5.76
CA ILE A 28 -4.77 14.75 5.41
C ILE A 28 -3.80 14.89 6.60
N ASN A 29 -4.26 14.93 7.84
CA ASN A 29 -3.42 15.06 9.04
C ASN A 29 -2.76 13.72 9.42
N PHE A 30 -2.00 13.13 8.50
CA PHE A 30 -1.18 11.96 8.77
C PHE A 30 0.16 12.07 8.04
N GLU A 31 1.17 11.40 8.57
CA GLU A 31 2.53 11.56 8.07
C GLU A 31 2.73 10.92 6.69
N ALA A 32 3.42 11.67 5.84
CA ALA A 32 3.94 11.15 4.57
C ALA A 32 4.97 10.07 4.85
N THR A 33 5.03 9.06 3.99
CA THR A 33 6.09 8.05 4.05
C THR A 33 7.10 8.23 2.93
N ASP A 34 8.36 8.33 3.33
CA ASP A 34 9.51 8.36 2.43
C ASP A 34 10.03 6.96 2.07
N ALA A 35 9.30 5.90 2.47
CA ALA A 35 9.70 4.53 2.17
C ALA A 35 9.77 4.28 0.64
N PRO A 36 10.76 3.51 0.15
CA PRO A 36 10.90 3.20 -1.27
C PRO A 36 9.67 2.55 -1.89
N ALA A 37 9.37 2.87 -3.15
CA ALA A 37 8.27 2.24 -3.86
C ALA A 37 8.45 0.70 -3.92
N GLY A 38 7.41 -0.04 -3.54
CA GLY A 38 7.40 -1.49 -3.49
C GLY A 38 8.18 -2.13 -2.33
N SER A 39 8.77 -1.35 -1.41
CA SER A 39 9.41 -1.93 -0.23
C SER A 39 8.38 -2.50 0.75
N ASN A 40 8.78 -3.49 1.54
CA ASN A 40 7.95 -4.01 2.63
C ASN A 40 7.54 -2.89 3.60
N SER A 41 8.44 -1.96 3.91
CA SER A 41 8.14 -0.83 4.78
C SER A 41 7.05 0.09 4.22
N LYS A 42 7.04 0.34 2.91
CA LYS A 42 5.98 1.11 2.25
C LYS A 42 4.65 0.36 2.34
N ILE A 43 4.65 -0.94 2.03
CA ILE A 43 3.45 -1.77 2.07
C ILE A 43 2.87 -1.83 3.50
N ASP A 44 3.73 -1.97 4.51
CA ASP A 44 3.30 -2.01 5.91
C ASP A 44 2.68 -0.68 6.36
N GLU A 45 3.23 0.45 5.93
CA GLU A 45 2.68 1.78 6.24
C GLU A 45 1.32 2.00 5.56
N LEU A 46 1.21 1.65 4.27
CA LEU A 46 -0.04 1.76 3.52
C LEU A 46 -1.13 0.85 4.11
N ARG A 47 -0.78 -0.35 4.58
CA ARG A 47 -1.72 -1.26 5.24
C ARG A 47 -2.30 -0.64 6.51
N LYS A 48 -1.46 -0.06 7.38
CA LYS A 48 -1.92 0.59 8.61
C LYS A 48 -2.90 1.71 8.32
N ARG A 49 -2.68 2.50 7.27
CA ARG A 49 -3.60 3.58 6.87
C ARG A 49 -4.98 3.05 6.53
N VAL A 50 -5.05 1.97 5.74
CA VAL A 50 -6.33 1.31 5.41
C VAL A 50 -7.01 0.78 6.68
N GLU A 51 -6.26 0.15 7.58
CA GLU A 51 -6.78 -0.36 8.86
C GLU A 51 -7.32 0.75 9.78
N MET A 52 -6.77 1.97 9.67
CA MET A 52 -7.21 3.16 10.41
C MET A 52 -8.33 3.95 9.71
N GLY A 53 -8.81 3.50 8.55
CA GLY A 53 -9.79 4.24 7.74
C GLY A 53 -9.24 5.53 7.12
N LEU A 54 -7.92 5.67 7.03
CA LEU A 54 -7.26 6.83 6.41
C LEU A 54 -7.18 6.68 4.89
N PRO A 55 -7.03 7.79 4.15
CA PRO A 55 -6.65 7.73 2.74
C PRO A 55 -5.38 6.88 2.54
N LEU A 56 -5.38 6.03 1.52
CA LEU A 56 -4.24 5.18 1.20
C LEU A 56 -2.98 6.02 0.94
N TRP A 57 -3.13 7.06 0.12
CA TRP A 57 -2.04 7.93 -0.32
C TRP A 57 -2.04 9.27 0.40
N HIS A 58 -0.85 9.72 0.78
CA HIS A 58 -0.59 11.11 1.14
C HIS A 58 -0.01 11.85 -0.07
N ALA A 59 -0.37 13.13 -0.26
CA ALA A 59 0.10 13.93 -1.40
C ALA A 59 1.63 14.10 -1.45
N HIS A 60 2.30 13.95 -0.31
CA HIS A 60 3.76 14.05 -0.18
C HIS A 60 4.44 12.69 0.02
N ASP A 61 3.73 11.57 -0.17
CA ASP A 61 4.38 10.26 -0.18
C ASP A 61 5.42 10.20 -1.31
N ARG A 62 6.55 9.54 -1.04
CA ARG A 62 7.51 9.22 -2.10
C ARG A 62 6.81 8.44 -3.21
N ALA A 63 6.89 8.95 -4.44
CA ALA A 63 6.29 8.37 -5.64
C ALA A 63 7.32 7.69 -6.56
N ASP A 64 8.61 7.92 -6.35
CA ASP A 64 9.68 7.43 -7.22
C ASP A 64 10.91 6.92 -6.44
N TYR A 65 11.93 6.53 -7.20
CA TYR A 65 13.20 6.05 -6.65
C TYR A 65 14.28 7.14 -6.56
N ALA A 66 13.92 8.42 -6.74
CA ALA A 66 14.90 9.50 -6.81
C ALA A 66 15.67 9.64 -5.49
N GLY A 67 17.01 9.71 -5.59
CA GLY A 67 17.89 9.82 -4.42
C GLY A 67 18.06 8.54 -3.60
N LEU A 68 17.47 7.41 -4.02
CA LEU A 68 17.67 6.14 -3.34
C LEU A 68 18.96 5.44 -3.80
N THR A 69 19.78 5.03 -2.84
CA THR A 69 20.94 4.16 -3.07
C THR A 69 20.62 2.74 -2.63
N GLY A 70 20.51 1.81 -3.58
CA GLY A 70 20.31 0.39 -3.31
C GLY A 70 21.62 -0.38 -3.25
N ALA A 71 21.75 -1.32 -2.32
CA ALA A 71 22.85 -2.27 -2.34
C ALA A 71 22.66 -3.25 -3.51
N ILE A 72 23.52 -3.17 -4.53
CA ILE A 72 23.57 -4.20 -5.58
C ILE A 72 24.18 -5.45 -4.93
N ARG A 73 23.36 -6.48 -4.73
CA ARG A 73 23.86 -7.81 -4.39
C ARG A 73 23.96 -8.60 -5.69
N PRO A 74 25.18 -8.93 -6.16
CA PRO A 74 25.34 -9.83 -7.30
C PRO A 74 24.60 -11.13 -7.03
N ARG A 75 23.92 -11.67 -8.05
CA ARG A 75 23.43 -13.05 -7.96
C ARG A 75 24.66 -13.96 -7.95
N GLU A 76 24.71 -14.90 -7.00
CA GLU A 76 25.64 -16.04 -7.06
C GLU A 76 25.37 -16.90 -8.31
#